data_AF-A0A2D6A037-F1
#
_entry.id   AF-A0A2D6A037-F1
#
_cell.length_a   1.000
_cell.length_b   1.000
_cell.length_c   1.000
_cell.angle_alpha   90.00
_cell.angle_beta   90.00
_cell.angle_gamma   90.00
#
_symmetry.space_group_name_H-M   'P 1'
#
loop_
_entity.id
_entity.type
_entity.pdbx_description
1 polymer ?
#
loop_
_entity_poly.entity_id
_entity_poly.type
_entity_poly.pdbx_seq_one_letter_code
_entity_poly.pdbx_strand_id
1 'polypeptide(L)'
;MAFLIGLLPITISMLILVPGISSIASVYNASDMACRKQVLRHQMEQSQYLDNLLKLNPRARQLHRRLQLAVADVALGIPGSQVRLMKVLSQSKSHALKQKTILQSSRLHHQQSKAFSESHYRRALRSVANLQRHSFSGRTGGLPVKARPPFALTPTYVAPLNFTQQQKVKVTWATRPSHWLTDLLRPLFQQVDLVAFISGPVRGQCSASLRKVNGRWRPRLVST
;
A
#
# COMPACT_ATOMS: atom_id res chain seq x y z
N MET A 1 4.36 -60.76 -9.09
CA MET A 1 5.27 -59.86 -8.33
C MET A 1 5.80 -58.68 -9.14
N ALA A 2 5.96 -58.78 -10.47
CA ALA A 2 6.46 -57.67 -11.31
C ALA A 2 5.57 -56.40 -11.30
N PHE A 3 4.25 -56.53 -11.18
CA PHE A 3 3.32 -55.39 -11.11
C PHE A 3 3.52 -54.51 -9.85
N LEU A 4 3.85 -55.11 -8.70
CA LEU A 4 4.11 -54.37 -7.45
C LEU A 4 5.42 -53.56 -7.51
N ILE A 5 6.43 -54.10 -8.21
CA ILE A 5 7.72 -53.43 -8.42
C ILE A 5 7.58 -52.29 -9.45
N GLY A 6 6.73 -52.47 -10.46
CA GLY A 6 6.42 -51.42 -11.45
C GLY A 6 5.61 -50.23 -10.91
N LEU A 7 4.81 -50.42 -9.85
CA LEU A 7 4.05 -49.35 -9.18
C LEU A 7 4.87 -48.55 -8.18
N LEU A 8 5.99 -49.10 -7.68
CA LEU A 8 6.87 -48.47 -6.72
C LEU A 8 7.36 -47.07 -7.15
N PRO A 9 7.88 -46.84 -8.38
CA PRO A 9 8.29 -45.51 -8.82
C PRO A 9 7.13 -44.51 -8.89
N ILE A 10 5.91 -44.96 -9.18
CA ILE A 10 4.71 -44.09 -9.21
C ILE A 10 4.34 -43.68 -7.78
N THR A 11 4.34 -44.63 -6.84
CA THR A 11 4.03 -44.36 -5.43
C THR A 11 5.07 -43.44 -4.77
N ILE A 12 6.36 -43.67 -5.04
CA ILE A 12 7.46 -42.80 -4.55
C ILE A 12 7.33 -41.41 -5.17
N SER A 13 7.04 -41.31 -6.48
CA SER A 13 6.83 -40.03 -7.15
C SER A 13 5.68 -39.26 -6.51
N MET A 14 4.54 -39.92 -6.25
CA MET A 14 3.40 -39.30 -5.55
C MET A 14 3.73 -38.91 -4.11
N LEU A 15 4.50 -39.74 -3.39
CA LEU A 15 4.92 -39.47 -2.01
C LEU A 15 5.78 -38.21 -1.89
N ILE A 16 6.52 -37.85 -2.94
CA ILE A 16 7.38 -36.67 -2.98
C ILE A 16 6.64 -35.45 -3.58
N LEU A 17 5.82 -35.64 -4.61
CA LEU A 17 5.06 -34.58 -5.27
C LEU A 17 4.02 -33.93 -4.35
N VAL A 18 3.25 -34.73 -3.62
CA VAL A 18 2.18 -34.24 -2.73
C VAL A 18 2.69 -33.27 -1.66
N PRO A 19 3.74 -33.58 -0.87
CA PRO A 19 4.29 -32.64 0.10
C PRO A 19 4.99 -31.43 -0.54
N GLY A 20 5.57 -31.59 -1.73
CA GLY A 20 6.15 -30.46 -2.48
C GLY A 20 5.08 -29.44 -2.90
N ILE A 21 3.97 -29.92 -3.46
CA ILE A 21 2.84 -29.08 -3.87
C ILE A 21 2.17 -28.44 -2.65
N SER A 22 1.97 -29.18 -1.55
CA SER A 22 1.37 -28.65 -0.34
C SER A 22 2.24 -27.56 0.30
N SER A 23 3.56 -27.71 0.26
CA SER A 23 4.52 -26.70 0.72
C SER A 23 4.43 -25.42 -0.13
N ILE A 24 4.42 -25.54 -1.46
CA ILE A 24 4.27 -24.39 -2.38
C ILE A 24 2.93 -23.68 -2.15
N ALA A 25 1.83 -24.43 -2.01
CA ALA A 25 0.50 -23.89 -1.75
C ALA A 25 0.44 -23.16 -0.39
N SER A 26 1.08 -23.72 0.65
CA SER A 26 1.18 -23.10 1.97
C SER A 26 1.96 -21.78 1.92
N VAL A 27 3.11 -21.77 1.24
CA VAL A 27 3.91 -20.56 1.03
C VAL A 27 3.11 -19.50 0.25
N TYR A 28 2.41 -19.90 -0.81
CA TYR A 28 1.57 -18.99 -1.58
C TYR A 28 0.47 -18.35 -0.71
N ASN A 29 -0.28 -19.16 0.05
CA ASN A 29 -1.36 -18.70 0.91
C ASN A 29 -0.85 -17.78 2.02
N ALA A 30 0.26 -18.13 2.68
CA ALA A 30 0.88 -17.32 3.72
C ALA A 30 1.36 -15.97 3.16
N SER A 31 2.05 -15.98 2.02
CA SER A 31 2.50 -14.77 1.30
C SER A 31 1.33 -13.88 0.90
N ASP A 32 0.27 -14.45 0.33
CA ASP A 32 -0.89 -13.70 -0.13
C ASP A 32 -1.67 -13.10 1.04
N MET A 33 -1.90 -13.86 2.13
CA MET A 33 -2.53 -13.34 3.33
C MET A 33 -1.71 -12.21 3.98
N ALA A 34 -0.39 -12.38 4.09
CA ALA A 34 0.50 -11.34 4.61
C ALA A 34 0.45 -10.07 3.74
N CYS A 35 0.47 -10.24 2.41
CA CYS A 35 0.33 -9.16 1.45
C CYS A 35 -1.01 -8.41 1.63
N ARG A 36 -2.14 -9.13 1.63
CA ARG A 36 -3.48 -8.56 1.81
C ARG A 36 -3.61 -7.79 3.13
N LYS A 37 -3.14 -8.38 4.24
CA LYS A 37 -3.17 -7.75 5.56
C LYS A 37 -2.39 -6.44 5.58
N GLN A 38 -1.19 -6.45 4.99
CA GLN A 38 -0.31 -5.28 4.97
C GLN A 38 -0.87 -4.16 4.09
N VAL A 39 -1.39 -4.50 2.91
CA VAL A 39 -1.98 -3.52 2.00
C VAL A 39 -3.27 -2.92 2.59
N LEU A 40 -4.09 -3.69 3.30
CA LEU A 40 -5.25 -3.18 4.04
C LEU A 40 -4.85 -2.23 5.18
N ARG A 41 -3.84 -2.61 5.98
CA ARG A 41 -3.32 -1.76 7.06
C ARG A 41 -2.81 -0.42 6.52
N HIS A 42 -2.04 -0.46 5.44
CA HIS A 42 -1.54 0.75 4.80
C HIS A 42 -2.67 1.68 4.33
N GLN A 43 -3.70 1.12 3.69
CA GLN A 43 -4.86 1.91 3.26
C GLN A 43 -5.62 2.48 4.47
N MET A 44 -5.74 1.72 5.56
CA MET A 44 -6.35 2.22 6.79
C MET A 44 -5.61 3.45 7.34
N GLU A 45 -4.28 3.43 7.41
CA GLU A 45 -3.48 4.58 7.85
C GLU A 45 -3.63 5.78 6.89
N GLN A 46 -3.62 5.54 5.57
CA GLN A 46 -3.87 6.57 4.56
C GLN A 46 -5.25 7.22 4.71
N SER A 47 -6.28 6.44 5.07
CA SER A 47 -7.63 6.96 5.32
C SER A 47 -7.67 7.95 6.47
N GLN A 48 -6.87 7.73 7.53
CA GLN A 48 -6.80 8.62 8.68
C GLN A 48 -6.16 9.97 8.31
N TYR A 49 -5.07 9.95 7.54
CA TYR A 49 -4.45 11.19 7.06
C TYR A 49 -5.39 11.97 6.13
N LEU A 50 -6.13 11.25 5.27
CA LEU A 50 -7.14 11.85 4.40
C LEU A 50 -8.25 12.52 5.21
N ASP A 51 -8.80 11.83 6.21
CA ASP A 51 -9.84 12.38 7.09
C ASP A 51 -9.34 13.62 7.85
N ASN A 52 -8.11 13.57 8.40
CA ASN A 52 -7.51 14.70 9.09
C ASN A 52 -7.31 15.90 8.17
N LEU A 53 -6.90 15.68 6.92
CA LEU A 53 -6.76 16.75 5.94
C LEU A 53 -8.12 17.36 5.57
N LEU A 54 -9.15 16.54 5.38
CA LEU A 54 -10.50 17.00 5.03
C LEU A 54 -11.18 17.76 6.18
N LYS A 55 -10.92 17.37 7.43
CA LYS A 55 -11.40 18.10 8.63
C LYS A 55 -10.88 19.54 8.72
N LEU A 56 -9.77 19.87 8.04
CA LEU A 56 -9.22 21.22 7.98
C LEU A 56 -9.93 22.13 6.96
N ASN A 57 -10.74 21.58 6.06
CA ASN A 57 -11.41 22.35 5.00
C ASN A 57 -12.39 23.44 5.49
N PRO A 58 -13.22 23.23 6.54
CA PRO A 58 -14.11 24.28 7.03
C PRO A 58 -13.32 25.53 7.47
N ARG A 59 -12.20 25.32 8.16
CA ARG A 59 -11.32 26.40 8.61
C ARG A 59 -10.56 27.04 7.45
N ALA A 60 -10.12 26.26 6.46
CA ALA A 60 -9.53 26.81 5.24
C ALA A 60 -10.50 27.74 4.48
N ARG A 61 -11.77 27.32 4.35
CA ARG A 61 -12.84 28.16 3.73
C ARG A 61 -13.07 29.45 4.51
N GLN A 62 -13.14 29.36 5.84
CA GLN A 62 -13.32 30.53 6.69
C GLN A 62 -12.14 31.51 6.58
N LEU A 63 -10.91 31.00 6.60
CA LEU A 63 -9.70 31.81 6.45
C LEU A 63 -9.61 32.46 5.06
N HIS A 64 -10.00 31.74 4.00
CA HIS A 64 -10.05 32.29 2.65
C HIS A 64 -11.03 33.46 2.55
N ARG A 65 -12.26 33.31 3.09
CA ARG A 65 -13.23 34.42 3.14
C ARG A 65 -12.71 35.61 3.94
N ARG A 66 -12.13 35.35 5.12
CA ARG A 66 -11.53 36.42 5.95
C ARG A 66 -10.38 37.13 5.25
N LEU A 67 -9.59 36.41 4.46
CA LEU A 67 -8.50 36.97 3.68
C LEU A 67 -9.05 37.90 2.59
N GLN A 68 -10.06 37.47 1.84
CA GLN A 68 -10.71 38.31 0.82
C GLN A 68 -11.29 39.60 1.41
N LEU A 69 -12.01 39.49 2.55
CA LEU A 69 -12.55 40.65 3.24
C LEU A 69 -11.44 41.58 3.76
N ALA A 70 -10.38 41.03 4.38
CA ALA A 70 -9.28 41.85 4.87
C ALA A 70 -8.49 42.55 3.75
N VAL A 71 -8.37 41.94 2.57
CA VAL A 71 -7.78 42.58 1.38
C VAL A 71 -8.68 43.70 0.86
N ALA A 72 -9.99 43.49 0.82
CA ALA A 72 -10.94 44.54 0.43
C ALA A 72 -10.93 45.73 1.41
N ASP A 73 -10.89 45.47 2.73
CA ASP A 73 -10.81 46.50 3.77
C ASP A 73 -9.55 47.38 3.61
N VAL A 74 -8.42 46.79 3.22
CA VAL A 74 -7.17 47.53 2.93
C VAL A 74 -7.32 48.38 1.68
N ALA A 75 -7.92 47.84 0.62
CA ALA A 75 -8.17 48.58 -0.62
C ALA A 75 -9.13 49.77 -0.41
N LEU A 76 -10.08 49.64 0.52
CA LEU A 76 -11.03 50.69 0.90
C LEU A 76 -10.48 51.69 1.93
N GLY A 77 -9.23 51.54 2.39
CA GLY A 77 -8.61 52.46 3.34
C GLY A 77 -9.20 52.43 4.75
N ILE A 78 -9.85 51.33 5.15
CA ILE A 78 -10.49 51.22 6.46
C ILE A 78 -9.41 51.27 7.59
N PRO A 79 -9.59 52.07 8.65
CA PRO A 79 -8.64 52.15 9.76
C PRO A 79 -8.36 50.77 10.40
N GLY A 80 -7.08 50.46 10.65
CA GLY A 80 -6.66 49.19 11.26
C GLY A 80 -6.77 47.95 10.34
N SER A 81 -7.14 48.12 9.07
CA SER A 81 -7.24 47.04 8.07
C SER A 81 -5.92 46.29 7.85
N GLN A 82 -4.78 46.98 7.87
CA GLN A 82 -3.45 46.36 7.73
C GLN A 82 -3.15 45.36 8.86
N VAL A 83 -3.45 45.72 10.12
CA VAL A 83 -3.24 44.83 11.27
C VAL A 83 -4.15 43.60 11.18
N ARG A 84 -5.41 43.81 10.75
CA ARG A 84 -6.37 42.72 10.51
C ARG A 84 -5.88 41.77 9.41
N LEU A 85 -5.39 42.31 8.30
CA LEU A 85 -4.81 41.54 7.20
C LEU A 85 -3.63 40.69 7.66
N MET A 86 -2.68 41.29 8.39
CA MET A 86 -1.52 40.58 8.93
C MET A 86 -1.91 39.45 9.88
N LYS A 87 -2.92 39.66 10.74
CA LYS A 87 -3.47 38.62 11.62
C LYS A 87 -4.04 37.44 10.82
N VAL A 88 -4.85 37.72 9.80
CA VAL A 88 -5.45 36.67 8.96
C VAL A 88 -4.40 35.93 8.12
N LEU A 89 -3.38 36.64 7.62
CA LEU A 89 -2.25 36.05 6.91
C LEU A 89 -1.47 35.09 7.81
N SER A 90 -1.16 35.49 9.04
CA SER A 90 -0.46 34.64 10.01
C SER A 90 -1.27 33.36 10.32
N GLN A 91 -2.57 33.49 10.58
CA GLN A 91 -3.46 32.34 10.80
C GLN A 91 -3.51 31.42 9.58
N SER A 92 -3.51 31.99 8.38
CA SER A 92 -3.52 31.25 7.12
C SER A 92 -2.21 30.49 6.90
N LYS A 93 -1.05 31.12 7.15
CA LYS A 93 0.27 30.44 7.10
C LYS A 93 0.35 29.29 8.09
N SER A 94 -0.07 29.49 9.34
CA SER A 94 -0.09 28.42 10.35
C SER A 94 -0.96 27.24 9.91
N HIS A 95 -2.13 27.52 9.33
CA HIS A 95 -3.02 26.48 8.82
C HIS A 95 -2.42 25.73 7.63
N ALA A 96 -1.78 26.44 6.70
CA ALA A 96 -1.07 25.87 5.56
C ALA A 96 0.06 24.92 6.01
N LEU A 97 0.82 25.32 7.03
CA LEU A 97 1.87 24.49 7.61
C LEU A 97 1.29 23.19 8.19
N LYS A 98 0.17 23.25 8.92
CA LYS A 98 -0.51 22.04 9.42
C LYS A 98 -0.92 21.08 8.30
N GLN A 99 -1.50 21.61 7.22
CA GLN A 99 -1.85 20.82 6.04
C GLN A 99 -0.59 20.18 5.39
N LYS A 100 0.50 20.95 5.27
CA LYS A 100 1.79 20.48 4.74
C LYS A 100 2.39 19.36 5.60
N THR A 101 2.35 19.49 6.93
CA THR A 101 2.84 18.47 7.86
C THR A 101 2.06 17.17 7.72
N ILE A 102 0.73 17.21 7.58
CA ILE A 102 -0.10 16.00 7.35
C ILE A 102 0.26 15.32 6.02
N LEU A 103 0.48 16.10 4.96
CA LEU A 103 0.89 15.55 3.67
C LEU A 103 2.29 14.93 3.73
N GLN A 104 3.23 15.57 4.43
CA GLN A 104 4.59 15.07 4.60
C GLN A 104 4.63 13.83 5.50
N SER A 105 3.89 13.81 6.60
CA SER A 105 3.81 12.63 7.48
C SER A 105 3.22 11.43 6.74
N SER A 106 2.16 11.62 5.93
CA SER A 106 1.65 10.57 5.05
C SER A 106 2.72 10.05 4.08
N ARG A 107 3.54 10.92 3.49
CA ARG A 107 4.65 10.53 2.59
C ARG A 107 5.78 9.78 3.32
N LEU A 108 6.14 10.19 4.52
CA LEU A 108 7.17 9.54 5.33
C LEU A 108 6.70 8.17 5.81
N HIS A 109 5.50 8.08 6.38
CA HIS A 109 4.88 6.81 6.76
C HIS A 109 4.75 5.88 5.58
N HIS A 110 4.53 6.42 4.38
CA HIS A 110 4.50 5.63 3.17
C HIS A 110 5.85 4.98 2.83
N GLN A 111 6.94 5.74 2.91
CA GLN A 111 8.29 5.20 2.70
C GLN A 111 8.67 4.18 3.78
N GLN A 112 8.38 4.47 5.04
CA GLN A 112 8.65 3.56 6.17
C GLN A 112 7.79 2.29 6.08
N SER A 113 6.51 2.42 5.76
CA SER A 113 5.58 1.29 5.59
C SER A 113 6.05 0.37 4.47
N LYS A 114 6.58 0.90 3.36
CA LYS A 114 7.17 0.08 2.30
C LYS A 114 8.34 -0.77 2.83
N ALA A 115 9.30 -0.15 3.53
CA ALA A 115 10.45 -0.84 4.11
C ALA A 115 10.03 -1.86 5.20
N PHE A 116 9.05 -1.53 6.03
CA PHE A 116 8.51 -2.41 7.06
C PHE A 116 7.73 -3.59 6.47
N SER A 117 6.92 -3.34 5.44
CA SER A 117 6.21 -4.40 4.71
C SER A 117 7.19 -5.40 4.13
N GLU A 118 8.26 -4.90 3.50
CA GLU A 118 9.30 -5.71 2.92
C GLU A 118 10.05 -6.53 4.00
N SER A 119 10.35 -5.94 5.16
CA SER A 119 11.03 -6.66 6.24
C SER A 119 10.14 -7.69 6.94
N HIS A 120 8.87 -7.38 7.21
CA HIS A 120 7.91 -8.33 7.79
C HIS A 120 7.56 -9.46 6.84
N TYR A 121 7.41 -9.16 5.54
CA TYR A 121 7.24 -10.16 4.51
C TYR A 121 8.45 -11.10 4.46
N ARG A 122 9.68 -10.54 4.46
CA ARG A 122 10.92 -11.34 4.56
C ARG A 122 10.96 -12.20 5.84
N ARG A 123 10.51 -11.70 6.99
CA ARG A 123 10.49 -12.46 8.25
C ARG A 123 9.45 -13.58 8.25
N ALA A 124 8.21 -13.27 7.86
CA ALA A 124 7.12 -14.24 7.78
C ALA A 124 7.44 -15.39 6.82
N LEU A 125 8.23 -15.12 5.77
CA LEU A 125 8.66 -16.15 4.83
C LEU A 125 9.89 -16.93 5.28
N ARG A 126 10.80 -16.31 6.03
CA ARG A 126 11.87 -17.06 6.71
C ARG A 126 11.27 -18.08 7.68
N SER A 127 10.24 -17.70 8.45
CA SER A 127 9.59 -18.62 9.39
C SER A 127 8.81 -19.75 8.72
N VAL A 128 8.36 -19.57 7.48
CA VAL A 128 7.58 -20.60 6.76
C VAL A 128 8.48 -21.50 5.92
N ALA A 129 9.62 -21.03 5.39
CA ALA A 129 10.38 -21.87 4.45
C ALA A 129 11.88 -21.55 4.23
N ASN A 130 12.64 -20.86 5.10
CA ASN A 130 14.09 -20.61 4.85
C ASN A 130 14.41 -20.06 3.43
N LEU A 131 13.53 -19.23 2.88
CA LEU A 131 13.62 -18.75 1.49
C LEU A 131 14.64 -17.60 1.38
N GLN A 132 15.57 -17.68 0.42
CA GLN A 132 16.77 -16.83 0.40
C GLN A 132 16.72 -15.58 -0.51
N ARG A 133 15.75 -15.41 -1.42
CA ARG A 133 15.66 -14.20 -2.25
C ARG A 133 14.21 -13.76 -2.51
N HIS A 134 13.95 -12.47 -2.25
CA HIS A 134 12.65 -11.84 -2.42
C HIS A 134 12.80 -10.48 -3.12
N SER A 135 11.96 -10.24 -4.12
CA SER A 135 11.76 -8.90 -4.68
C SER A 135 10.36 -8.42 -4.30
N PHE A 136 10.31 -7.25 -3.66
CA PHE A 136 9.08 -6.52 -3.39
C PHE A 136 9.07 -5.31 -4.32
N SER A 137 8.18 -5.32 -5.31
CA SER A 137 7.92 -4.14 -6.12
C SER A 137 6.46 -3.75 -5.94
N GLY A 138 6.25 -2.51 -5.53
CA GLY A 138 4.93 -1.98 -5.30
C GLY A 138 4.93 -0.50 -5.56
N ARG A 139 4.02 -0.05 -6.43
CA ARG A 139 3.72 1.36 -6.61
C ARG A 139 2.59 1.68 -5.64
N THR A 140 2.97 2.11 -4.46
CA THR A 140 2.04 2.62 -3.46
C THR A 140 1.70 4.06 -3.87
N GLY A 141 0.41 4.39 -4.03
CA GLY A 141 -0.03 5.75 -4.37
C GLY A 141 -0.04 6.67 -3.15
N GLY A 142 0.32 7.94 -3.32
CA GLY A 142 0.21 8.97 -2.27
C GLY A 142 -1.24 9.39 -1.97
N LEU A 143 -1.43 10.34 -1.05
CA LEU A 143 -2.76 10.87 -0.75
C LEU A 143 -3.42 11.44 -2.01
N PRO A 144 -4.61 10.97 -2.38
CA PRO A 144 -5.21 11.20 -3.67
C PRO A 144 -6.16 12.42 -3.61
N VAL A 145 -5.58 13.58 -3.27
CA VAL A 145 -6.31 14.83 -3.03
C VAL A 145 -5.87 15.90 -4.01
N LYS A 146 -6.82 16.72 -4.47
CA LYS A 146 -6.54 17.90 -5.29
C LYS A 146 -6.78 19.16 -4.46
N ALA A 147 -5.81 20.07 -4.47
CA ALA A 147 -5.92 21.39 -3.86
C ALA A 147 -6.78 22.32 -4.74
N ARG A 148 -7.65 23.11 -4.11
CA ARG A 148 -8.47 24.14 -4.75
C ARG A 148 -8.51 25.43 -3.90
N PRO A 149 -8.15 26.59 -4.48
CA PRO A 149 -7.38 26.73 -5.71
C PRO A 149 -5.92 26.22 -5.51
N PRO A 150 -5.22 25.81 -6.58
CA PRO A 150 -3.93 25.13 -6.48
C PRO A 150 -2.81 26.00 -5.85
N PHE A 151 -2.91 27.32 -5.98
CA PHE A 151 -1.92 28.28 -5.47
C PHE A 151 -2.41 29.09 -4.26
N ALA A 152 -3.54 28.70 -3.64
CA ALA A 152 -3.96 29.37 -2.40
C ALA A 152 -3.00 29.07 -1.26
N LEU A 153 -2.80 30.08 -0.39
CA LEU A 153 -2.07 29.91 0.86
C LEU A 153 -2.73 28.84 1.75
N THR A 154 -4.07 28.81 1.78
CA THR A 154 -4.88 27.84 2.53
C THR A 154 -5.85 27.12 1.60
N PRO A 155 -5.35 26.17 0.80
CA PRO A 155 -6.19 25.49 -0.17
C PRO A 155 -7.19 24.56 0.53
N THR A 156 -8.35 24.40 -0.10
CA THR A 156 -9.29 23.34 0.24
C THR A 156 -8.93 22.08 -0.52
N TYR A 157 -8.97 20.93 0.15
CA TYR A 157 -8.65 19.66 -0.47
C TYR A 157 -9.92 18.87 -0.73
N VAL A 158 -10.07 18.34 -1.95
CA VAL A 158 -11.20 17.47 -2.30
C VAL A 158 -10.67 16.19 -2.93
N ALA A 159 -11.30 15.08 -2.56
CA ALA A 159 -11.12 13.82 -3.25
C ALA A 159 -11.81 13.89 -4.62
N PRO A 160 -11.22 13.34 -5.70
CA PRO A 160 -11.86 13.29 -7.02
C PRO A 160 -13.20 12.50 -6.97
N LEU A 161 -14.19 12.97 -7.75
CA LEU A 161 -15.56 12.44 -7.79
C LEU A 161 -15.62 10.93 -8.16
N ASN A 162 -14.72 10.48 -9.04
CA ASN A 162 -14.56 9.08 -9.43
C ASN A 162 -13.31 8.50 -8.78
N PHE A 163 -13.40 8.26 -7.49
CA PHE A 163 -12.33 7.71 -6.66
C PHE A 163 -12.07 6.22 -6.93
N THR A 164 -11.91 5.82 -8.19
CA THR A 164 -11.80 4.41 -8.61
C THR A 164 -10.36 3.98 -8.92
N GLN A 165 -9.46 4.91 -9.30
CA GLN A 165 -8.15 4.53 -9.85
C GLN A 165 -6.90 5.00 -9.07
N GLN A 166 -6.97 5.99 -8.17
CA GLN A 166 -5.74 6.71 -7.78
C GLN A 166 -5.04 6.28 -6.50
N GLN A 167 -5.67 5.48 -5.64
CA GLN A 167 -4.98 4.87 -4.51
C GLN A 167 -5.16 3.36 -4.50
N LYS A 168 -4.88 2.73 -5.65
CA LYS A 168 -4.65 1.29 -5.69
C LYS A 168 -3.21 1.05 -5.23
N VAL A 169 -3.05 0.61 -4.00
CA VAL A 169 -1.77 0.03 -3.58
C VAL A 169 -1.71 -1.33 -4.23
N LYS A 170 -0.83 -1.49 -5.21
CA LYS A 170 -0.52 -2.77 -5.82
C LYS A 170 0.85 -3.21 -5.31
N VAL A 171 0.89 -4.40 -4.74
CA VAL A 171 2.11 -5.06 -4.30
C VAL A 171 2.25 -6.33 -5.11
N THR A 172 3.36 -6.46 -5.82
CA THR A 172 3.81 -7.72 -6.43
C THR A 172 4.90 -8.31 -5.59
N TRP A 173 4.83 -9.61 -5.40
CA TRP A 173 5.76 -10.36 -4.58
C TRP A 173 6.24 -11.61 -5.32
N ALA A 174 7.50 -11.98 -5.07
CA ALA A 174 8.10 -13.20 -5.60
C ALA A 174 8.86 -13.93 -4.48
N THR A 175 8.67 -15.25 -4.38
CA THR A 175 9.37 -16.11 -3.44
C THR A 175 9.91 -17.32 -4.16
N ARG A 176 11.20 -17.63 -3.99
CA ARG A 176 11.73 -18.90 -4.47
C ARG A 176 11.58 -19.96 -3.37
N PRO A 177 11.10 -21.18 -3.69
CA PRO A 177 11.13 -22.31 -2.78
C PRO A 177 12.55 -22.62 -2.31
N SER A 178 12.66 -23.28 -1.17
CA SER A 178 13.92 -23.57 -0.49
C SER A 178 14.79 -24.55 -1.26
N HIS A 179 16.11 -24.30 -1.26
CA HIS A 179 17.10 -25.08 -2.00
C HIS A 179 17.07 -26.59 -1.73
N TRP A 180 16.76 -27.01 -0.50
CA TRP A 180 16.70 -28.44 -0.14
C TRP A 180 15.67 -29.23 -0.97
N LEU A 181 14.51 -28.63 -1.27
CA LEU A 181 13.46 -29.29 -2.05
C LEU A 181 13.91 -29.45 -3.51
N THR A 182 14.56 -28.41 -4.06
CA THR A 182 15.12 -28.45 -5.41
C THR A 182 16.33 -29.37 -5.53
N ASP A 183 17.19 -29.45 -4.52
CA ASP A 183 18.37 -30.31 -4.52
C ASP A 183 18.00 -31.79 -4.38
N LEU A 184 16.95 -32.11 -3.60
CA LEU A 184 16.39 -33.45 -3.47
C LEU A 184 15.73 -33.94 -4.77
N LEU A 185 15.05 -33.03 -5.48
CA LEU A 185 14.28 -33.35 -6.70
C LEU A 185 15.12 -33.28 -7.98
N ARG A 186 16.23 -32.53 -7.99
CA ARG A 186 17.12 -32.39 -9.14
C ARG A 186 17.59 -33.73 -9.74
N PRO A 187 18.06 -34.74 -8.97
CA PRO A 187 18.49 -36.01 -9.56
C PRO A 187 17.33 -36.85 -10.12
N LEU A 188 16.12 -36.70 -9.58
CA LEU A 188 14.94 -37.48 -9.99
C LEU A 188 14.26 -36.92 -11.26
N PHE A 189 14.47 -35.64 -11.56
CA PHE A 189 13.73 -34.93 -12.62
C PHE A 189 14.65 -34.10 -13.52
N GLN A 190 15.93 -34.49 -13.70
CA GLN A 190 16.92 -33.77 -14.52
C GLN A 190 16.43 -33.42 -15.95
N GLN A 191 15.50 -34.21 -16.50
CA GLN A 191 14.98 -34.05 -17.86
C GLN A 191 13.59 -33.42 -17.94
N VAL A 192 12.97 -33.04 -16.81
CA VAL A 192 11.57 -32.62 -16.78
C VAL A 192 11.43 -31.18 -16.34
N ASP A 193 10.67 -30.40 -17.11
CA ASP A 193 10.28 -28.99 -16.86
C ASP A 193 9.63 -28.77 -15.47
N LEU A 194 9.28 -29.87 -14.78
CA LEU A 194 8.84 -29.93 -13.39
C LEU A 194 9.87 -29.36 -12.41
N VAL A 195 11.19 -29.54 -12.61
CA VAL A 195 12.19 -28.90 -11.74
C VAL A 195 12.16 -27.39 -11.94
N ALA A 196 11.99 -26.88 -13.16
CA ALA A 196 11.85 -25.45 -13.42
C ALA A 196 10.55 -24.89 -12.82
N PHE A 197 9.46 -25.66 -12.87
CA PHE A 197 8.18 -25.32 -12.25
C PHE A 197 8.26 -25.26 -10.71
N ILE A 198 8.91 -26.25 -10.09
CA ILE A 198 9.07 -26.36 -8.64
C ILE A 198 10.16 -25.43 -8.11
N SER A 199 11.18 -25.08 -8.91
CA SER A 199 12.27 -24.15 -8.53
C SER A 199 11.99 -22.69 -8.92
N GLY A 200 10.95 -22.46 -9.73
CA GLY A 200 10.55 -21.15 -10.20
C GLY A 200 10.14 -20.22 -9.06
N PRO A 201 10.30 -18.90 -9.21
CA PRO A 201 9.76 -17.96 -8.24
C PRO A 201 8.23 -18.04 -8.23
N VAL A 202 7.65 -18.46 -7.11
CA VAL A 202 6.22 -18.32 -6.82
C VAL A 202 5.92 -16.83 -6.75
N ARG A 203 5.02 -16.36 -7.61
CA ARG A 203 4.65 -14.94 -7.71
C ARG A 203 3.20 -14.76 -7.33
N GLY A 204 2.93 -13.63 -6.70
CA GLY A 204 1.57 -13.18 -6.46
C GLY A 204 1.47 -11.66 -6.44
N GLN A 205 0.23 -11.21 -6.42
CA GLN A 205 -0.12 -9.81 -6.44
C GLN A 205 -1.30 -9.59 -5.50
N CYS A 206 -1.21 -8.58 -4.65
CA CYS A 206 -2.34 -8.13 -3.87
C CYS A 206 -2.58 -6.63 -4.09
N SER A 207 -3.85 -6.22 -4.01
CA SER A 207 -4.18 -4.80 -4.09
C SER A 207 -5.36 -4.40 -3.23
N ALA A 208 -5.33 -3.16 -2.71
CA ALA A 208 -6.46 -2.54 -2.04
C ALA A 208 -6.60 -1.09 -2.44
N SER A 209 -7.82 -0.60 -2.26
CA SER A 209 -8.25 0.77 -2.54
C SER A 209 -9.04 1.34 -1.37
N LEU A 210 -9.10 2.67 -1.27
CA LEU A 210 -10.04 3.34 -0.37
C LEU A 210 -11.38 3.56 -1.07
N ARG A 211 -12.47 3.23 -0.37
CA ARG A 211 -13.84 3.53 -0.80
C ARG A 211 -14.58 4.28 0.30
N LYS A 212 -15.35 5.29 -0.07
CA LYS A 212 -16.23 6.00 0.86
C LYS A 212 -17.46 5.12 1.15
N VAL A 213 -17.66 4.73 2.40
CA VAL A 213 -18.79 3.93 2.89
C VAL A 213 -19.38 4.66 4.10
N ASN A 214 -20.66 5.00 4.04
CA ASN A 214 -21.38 5.74 5.10
C ASN A 214 -20.61 7.00 5.57
N GLY A 215 -20.10 7.79 4.62
CA GLY A 215 -19.37 9.01 4.91
C GLY A 215 -17.89 8.84 5.32
N ARG A 216 -17.42 7.62 5.62
CA ARG A 216 -16.03 7.34 6.05
C ARG A 216 -15.23 6.63 4.97
N TRP A 217 -13.92 6.92 4.88
CA TRP A 217 -13.02 6.19 3.98
C TRP A 217 -12.64 4.85 4.60
N ARG A 218 -12.96 3.75 3.91
CA ARG A 218 -12.62 2.40 4.36
C ARG A 218 -11.75 1.68 3.32
N PRO A 219 -10.76 0.89 3.77
CA PRO A 219 -9.96 0.06 2.88
C PRO A 219 -10.79 -1.12 2.36
N ARG A 220 -10.63 -1.47 1.09
CA ARG A 220 -11.24 -2.64 0.46
C ARG A 220 -10.25 -3.31 -0.47
N LEU A 221 -10.15 -4.63 -0.39
CA LEU A 221 -9.37 -5.42 -1.35
C LEU A 221 -9.98 -5.24 -2.74
N VAL A 222 -9.11 -5.06 -3.74
CA VAL A 222 -9.51 -5.08 -5.14
C VAL A 222 -9.21 -6.48 -5.64
N SER A 223 -10.27 -7.24 -5.95
CA SER A 223 -10.13 -8.54 -6.59
C SER A 223 -9.39 -8.33 -7.91
N THR A 224 -8.35 -9.13 -8.10
CA THR A 224 -7.57 -9.18 -9.34
C THR A 224 -8.24 -10.08 -10.35
#